data_AF-A0AAU7Z5U5-F1
#
_entry.id   AF-A0AAU7Z5U5-F1
#
_cell.length_a   1.000
_cell.length_b   1.000
_cell.length_c   1.000
_cell.angle_alpha   90.00
_cell.angle_beta   90.00
_cell.angle_gamma   90.00
#
_symmetry.space_group_name_H-M   'P 1'
#
loop_
_entity.id
_entity.type
_entity.pdbx_description
1 polymer ?
#
loop_
_entity_poly.entity_id
_entity_poly.type
_entity_poly.pdbx_seq_one_letter_code
_entity_poly.pdbx_strand_id
1 'polypeptide(L)'
;MAPAKNMQELADSELASLEQVRSSLSKLWLISALVIGLVLIAQSLSGHYGEDPEPAWKWFLGSVMPTVGVIVGALCYTALDARRLKYVVRRSFLRLCYALSIVYLLLVVLTIAIEPFVAADSFELMRISKYWLAPVQTLVASVIGVLFFKAAPLESSLT
;
A
#
# COMPACT_ATOMS: atom_id res chain seq x y z
N MET A 1 -16.49 41.43 6.21
CA MET A 1 -16.13 40.45 7.26
C MET A 1 -16.37 38.99 6.82
N ALA A 2 -16.25 38.67 5.52
CA ALA A 2 -16.54 37.35 4.93
C ALA A 2 -15.35 36.50 4.36
N PRO A 3 -14.08 36.95 4.30
CA PRO A 3 -13.03 36.14 3.67
C PRO A 3 -12.48 35.01 4.56
N ALA A 4 -12.48 35.18 5.89
CA ALA A 4 -11.87 34.21 6.82
C ALA A 4 -12.63 32.88 6.90
N LYS A 5 -13.97 32.93 6.83
CA LYS A 5 -14.83 31.73 6.91
C LYS A 5 -14.60 30.79 5.71
N ASN A 6 -14.44 31.34 4.51
CA ASN A 6 -14.18 30.57 3.30
C ASN A 6 -12.79 29.91 3.32
N MET A 7 -11.77 30.57 3.88
CA MET A 7 -10.44 29.97 4.03
C MET A 7 -10.43 28.83 5.05
N GLN A 8 -11.21 28.94 6.14
CA GLN A 8 -11.37 27.87 7.12
C GLN A 8 -12.14 26.68 6.58
N GLU A 9 -13.22 26.90 5.82
CA GLU A 9 -13.99 25.82 5.18
C GLU A 9 -13.14 25.07 4.14
N LEU A 10 -12.30 25.77 3.38
CA LEU A 10 -11.36 25.15 2.45
C LEU A 10 -10.28 24.36 3.19
N ALA A 11 -9.72 24.90 4.28
CA ALA A 11 -8.72 24.21 5.09
C ALA A 11 -9.29 22.94 5.76
N ASP A 12 -10.50 23.00 6.31
CA ASP A 12 -11.19 21.84 6.89
C ASP A 12 -11.56 20.80 5.83
N SER A 13 -11.88 21.24 4.60
CA SER A 13 -12.08 20.35 3.45
C SER A 13 -10.80 19.67 2.97
N GLU A 14 -9.61 20.18 3.32
CA GLU A 14 -8.33 19.54 2.97
C GLU A 14 -7.89 18.51 4.01
N LEU A 15 -8.54 18.43 5.16
CA LEU A 15 -8.21 17.49 6.21
C LEU A 15 -9.04 16.21 6.04
N ALA A 16 -8.40 15.06 6.23
CA ALA A 16 -9.11 13.79 6.38
C ALA A 16 -8.65 13.06 7.65
N SER A 17 -9.57 12.30 8.23
CA SER A 17 -9.29 11.46 9.38
C SER A 17 -8.27 10.39 9.00
N LEU A 18 -7.17 10.37 9.75
CA LEU A 18 -6.11 9.39 9.58
C LEU A 18 -6.64 7.95 9.71
N GLU A 19 -7.62 7.72 10.59
CA GLU A 19 -8.23 6.41 10.79
C GLU A 19 -8.93 5.87 9.54
N GLN A 20 -9.70 6.73 8.87
CA GLN A 20 -10.48 6.34 7.69
C GLN A 20 -9.55 5.97 6.52
N VAL A 21 -8.44 6.69 6.41
CA VAL A 21 -7.36 6.41 5.45
C VAL A 21 -6.69 5.09 5.74
N ARG A 22 -6.27 4.89 7.00
CA ARG A 22 -5.60 3.66 7.44
C ARG A 22 -6.48 2.45 7.15
N SER A 23 -7.77 2.52 7.50
CA SER A 23 -8.74 1.45 7.23
C SER A 23 -8.85 1.14 5.75
N SER A 24 -9.00 2.16 4.92
CA SER A 24 -9.21 1.99 3.49
C SER A 24 -7.93 1.47 2.77
N LEU A 25 -6.74 1.92 3.20
CA LEU A 25 -5.45 1.46 2.66
C LEU A 25 -5.16 0.01 3.10
N SER A 26 -5.53 -0.32 4.34
CA SER A 26 -5.43 -1.68 4.85
C SER A 26 -6.28 -2.64 4.04
N LYS A 27 -7.54 -2.28 3.77
CA LYS A 27 -8.43 -3.09 2.91
C LYS A 27 -7.84 -3.29 1.53
N LEU A 28 -7.37 -2.21 0.88
CA LEU A 28 -6.77 -2.28 -0.45
C LEU A 28 -5.63 -3.29 -0.50
N TRP A 29 -4.67 -3.19 0.42
CA TRP A 29 -3.50 -4.07 0.44
C TRP A 29 -3.81 -5.50 0.86
N LEU A 30 -4.66 -5.70 1.88
CA LEU A 30 -5.02 -7.05 2.34
C LEU A 30 -5.83 -7.81 1.29
N ILE A 31 -6.80 -7.13 0.66
CA ILE A 31 -7.59 -7.75 -0.42
C ILE A 31 -6.68 -8.06 -1.61
N SER A 32 -5.82 -7.13 -2.02
CA SER A 32 -4.93 -7.35 -3.17
C SER A 32 -3.92 -8.46 -2.89
N ALA A 33 -3.32 -8.49 -1.70
CA ALA A 33 -2.40 -9.56 -1.29
C ALA A 33 -3.09 -10.92 -1.29
N LEU A 34 -4.34 -10.99 -0.81
CA LEU A 34 -5.13 -12.21 -0.82
C LEU A 34 -5.43 -12.66 -2.26
N VAL A 35 -5.89 -11.75 -3.12
CA VAL A 35 -6.19 -12.06 -4.53
C VAL A 35 -4.93 -12.56 -5.25
N ILE A 36 -3.81 -11.86 -5.11
CA ILE A 36 -2.54 -12.26 -5.72
C ILE A 36 -2.06 -13.61 -5.18
N GLY A 37 -2.17 -13.83 -3.86
CA GLY A 37 -1.83 -15.10 -3.23
C GLY A 37 -2.69 -16.27 -3.75
N LEU A 38 -3.99 -16.06 -3.92
CA LEU A 38 -4.89 -17.07 -4.49
C LEU A 38 -4.54 -17.39 -5.95
N VAL A 39 -4.19 -16.38 -6.74
CA VAL A 39 -3.71 -16.59 -8.11
C VAL A 39 -2.43 -17.43 -8.12
N LEU A 40 -1.45 -17.13 -7.26
CA LEU A 40 -0.22 -17.92 -7.17
C LEU A 40 -0.46 -19.35 -6.70
N ILE A 41 -1.39 -19.56 -5.77
CA ILE A 41 -1.81 -20.91 -5.37
C ILE A 41 -2.40 -21.65 -6.57
N ALA A 42 -3.32 -21.04 -7.31
CA ALA A 42 -3.94 -21.66 -8.49
C ALA A 42 -2.89 -22.01 -9.56
N GLN A 43 -1.93 -21.12 -9.83
CA GLN A 43 -0.84 -21.35 -10.78
C GLN A 43 0.12 -22.44 -10.30
N SER A 44 0.46 -22.47 -9.01
CA SER A 44 1.29 -23.52 -8.41
C SER A 44 0.63 -24.89 -8.53
N LEU A 45 -0.67 -24.99 -8.24
CA LEU A 45 -1.43 -26.24 -8.35
C LEU A 45 -1.65 -26.69 -9.80
N SER A 46 -1.65 -25.75 -10.75
CA SER A 46 -1.75 -26.05 -12.19
C SER A 46 -0.42 -26.51 -12.80
N GLY A 47 0.66 -26.55 -12.02
CA GLY A 47 2.00 -26.90 -12.49
C GLY A 47 2.65 -25.81 -13.36
N HIS A 48 2.14 -24.57 -13.33
CA HIS A 48 2.64 -23.47 -14.17
C HIS A 48 4.12 -23.15 -13.89
N TYR A 49 4.54 -23.29 -12.63
CA TYR A 49 5.91 -23.06 -12.18
C TYR A 49 6.79 -24.32 -12.21
N GLY A 50 6.35 -25.40 -12.86
CA GLY A 50 7.09 -26.67 -12.90
C GLY A 50 7.15 -27.38 -11.54
N GLU A 51 8.26 -28.08 -11.27
CA GLU A 51 8.44 -28.88 -10.04
C GLU A 51 8.72 -28.04 -8.79
N ASP A 52 9.14 -26.78 -8.96
CA ASP A 52 9.51 -25.91 -7.84
C ASP A 52 8.84 -24.53 -7.91
N PRO A 53 7.73 -24.32 -7.17
CA PRO A 53 7.07 -23.01 -7.07
C PRO A 53 7.79 -22.05 -6.10
N GLU A 54 8.84 -22.48 -5.39
CA GLU A 54 9.53 -21.67 -4.37
C GLU A 54 9.99 -20.29 -4.90
N PRO A 55 10.53 -20.13 -6.12
CA PRO A 55 10.95 -18.83 -6.62
C PRO A 55 9.80 -17.83 -6.78
N ALA A 56 8.63 -18.29 -7.21
CA ALA A 56 7.42 -17.48 -7.35
C ALA A 56 6.93 -17.00 -5.97
N TRP A 57 6.97 -17.88 -4.97
CA TRP A 57 6.66 -17.52 -3.58
C TRP A 57 7.68 -16.54 -2.99
N LYS A 58 8.98 -16.75 -3.21
CA LYS A 58 10.04 -15.82 -2.79
C LYS A 58 9.86 -14.43 -3.41
N TRP A 59 9.43 -14.36 -4.67
CA TRP A 59 9.09 -13.10 -5.33
C TRP A 59 7.90 -12.42 -4.66
N PHE A 60 6.79 -13.13 -4.51
CA PHE A 60 5.57 -12.59 -3.90
C PHE A 60 5.80 -12.09 -2.47
N LEU A 61 6.46 -12.91 -1.64
CA LEU A 61 6.76 -12.56 -0.26
C LEU A 61 7.64 -11.33 -0.19
N GLY A 62 8.69 -11.23 -1.02
CA GLY A 62 9.54 -10.04 -1.08
C GLY A 62 8.82 -8.77 -1.52
N SER A 63 7.88 -8.89 -2.46
CA SER A 63 7.16 -7.75 -3.03
C SER A 63 5.95 -7.30 -2.20
N VAL A 64 5.32 -8.19 -1.43
CA VAL A 64 4.03 -7.89 -0.76
C VAL A 64 4.14 -7.85 0.75
N MET A 65 4.92 -8.75 1.37
CA MET A 65 4.96 -8.88 2.83
C MET A 65 5.50 -7.65 3.58
N PRO A 66 6.51 -6.92 3.10
CA PRO A 66 6.98 -5.73 3.80
C PRO A 66 5.87 -4.69 4.02
N THR A 67 5.06 -4.45 3.00
CA THR A 67 3.97 -3.45 3.07
C THR A 67 2.80 -3.96 3.90
N VAL A 68 2.43 -5.23 3.75
CA VAL A 68 1.39 -5.85 4.60
C VAL A 68 1.82 -5.81 6.08
N GLY A 69 3.09 -6.09 6.38
CA GLY A 69 3.63 -6.02 7.73
C GLY A 69 3.51 -4.63 8.36
N VAL A 70 3.84 -3.57 7.61
CA VAL A 70 3.66 -2.18 8.07
C VAL A 70 2.19 -1.88 8.37
N ILE A 71 1.28 -2.31 7.48
CA ILE A 71 -0.15 -2.10 7.63
C ILE A 71 -0.70 -2.83 8.86
N VAL A 72 -0.37 -4.11 9.03
CA VAL A 72 -0.80 -4.92 10.18
C VAL A 72 -0.22 -4.35 11.47
N GLY A 73 1.07 -4.00 11.49
CA GLY A 73 1.71 -3.37 12.64
C GLY A 73 1.00 -2.08 13.06
N ALA A 74 0.59 -1.27 12.09
CA ALA A 74 -0.16 -0.06 12.39
C ALA A 74 -1.60 -0.31 12.87
N LEU A 75 -2.29 -1.33 12.35
CA LEU A 75 -3.60 -1.74 12.84
C LEU A 75 -3.49 -2.22 14.30
N CYS A 76 -2.49 -3.05 14.61
CA CYS A 76 -2.20 -3.50 15.98
C CYS A 76 -1.93 -2.31 16.92
N TYR A 77 -1.11 -1.35 16.48
CA TYR A 77 -0.85 -0.14 17.25
C TYR A 77 -2.14 0.64 17.55
N THR A 78 -3.02 0.82 16.56
CA THR A 78 -4.33 1.48 16.78
C THR A 78 -5.31 0.67 17.63
N ALA A 79 -5.19 -0.66 17.64
CA ALA A 79 -6.04 -1.51 18.47
C ALA A 79 -5.62 -1.48 19.95
N LEU A 80 -4.31 -1.33 20.21
CA LEU A 80 -3.74 -1.28 21.55
C LEU A 80 -3.84 0.11 22.21
N ASP A 81 -3.87 1.19 21.41
CA ASP A 81 -3.99 2.56 21.92
C ASP A 81 -5.37 3.17 21.63
N ALA A 82 -6.34 2.87 22.51
CA ALA A 82 -7.72 3.36 22.42
C ALA A 82 -7.85 4.88 22.70
N ARG A 83 -6.79 5.56 23.17
CA ARG A 83 -6.76 7.01 23.41
C ARG A 83 -6.45 7.76 22.10
N ARG A 84 -7.41 7.76 21.17
CA ARG A 84 -7.26 8.41 19.87
C ARG A 84 -7.17 9.93 19.99
N LEU A 85 -5.96 10.46 19.87
CA LEU A 85 -5.75 11.82 19.39
C LEU A 85 -6.33 11.91 17.95
N LYS A 86 -7.18 12.92 17.69
CA LYS A 86 -7.77 13.20 16.38
C LYS A 86 -6.68 13.71 15.43
N TYR A 87 -5.90 12.79 14.89
CA TYR A 87 -4.89 13.12 13.91
C TYR A 87 -5.52 13.31 12.53
N VAL A 88 -5.20 14.42 11.89
CA VAL A 88 -5.64 14.77 10.55
C VAL A 88 -4.46 14.81 9.59
N VAL A 89 -4.69 14.36 8.35
CA VAL A 89 -3.69 14.40 7.28
C VAL A 89 -4.26 15.15 6.08
N ARG A 90 -3.40 15.89 5.37
CA ARG A 90 -3.77 16.61 4.15
C ARG A 90 -4.21 15.62 3.05
N ARG A 91 -5.37 15.85 2.44
CA ARG A 91 -5.96 15.04 1.37
C ARG A 91 -5.07 14.89 0.13
N SER A 92 -4.20 15.84 -0.14
CA SER A 92 -3.20 15.77 -1.22
C SER A 92 -2.14 14.69 -0.96
N PHE A 93 -1.65 14.57 0.27
CA PHE A 93 -0.74 13.49 0.67
C PHE A 93 -1.45 12.12 0.61
N LEU A 94 -2.73 12.09 0.99
CA LEU A 94 -3.56 10.88 0.90
C LEU A 94 -3.74 10.40 -0.53
N ARG A 95 -4.06 11.30 -1.46
CA ARG A 95 -4.14 10.98 -2.90
C ARG A 95 -2.83 10.40 -3.42
N LEU A 96 -1.70 10.93 -2.96
CA LEU A 96 -0.38 10.40 -3.33
C LEU A 96 -0.15 8.98 -2.80
N CYS A 97 -0.44 8.70 -1.52
CA CYS A 97 -0.35 7.34 -0.95
C CYS A 97 -1.18 6.33 -1.75
N TYR A 98 -2.42 6.72 -2.07
CA TYR A 98 -3.34 5.87 -2.83
C TYR A 98 -2.86 5.65 -4.25
N ALA A 99 -2.49 6.71 -4.97
CA ALA A 99 -2.00 6.62 -6.33
C ALA A 99 -0.77 5.71 -6.41
N LEU A 100 0.21 5.90 -5.52
CA LEU A 100 1.41 5.06 -5.48
C LEU A 100 1.09 3.60 -5.14
N SER A 101 0.19 3.35 -4.19
CA SER A 101 -0.21 1.98 -3.83
C SER A 101 -0.94 1.28 -4.98
N ILE A 102 -1.86 1.98 -5.65
CA ILE A 102 -2.59 1.45 -6.81
C ILE A 102 -1.62 1.17 -7.96
N VAL A 103 -0.74 2.11 -8.30
CA VAL A 103 0.26 1.93 -9.35
C VAL A 103 1.15 0.72 -9.05
N TYR A 104 1.62 0.59 -7.81
CA TYR A 104 2.42 -0.57 -7.42
C TYR A 104 1.65 -1.90 -7.58
N LEU A 105 0.42 -1.97 -7.06
CA LEU A 105 -0.40 -3.18 -7.15
C LEU A 105 -0.73 -3.53 -8.61
N LEU A 106 -0.98 -2.53 -9.46
CA LEU A 106 -1.15 -2.74 -10.90
C LEU A 106 0.10 -3.31 -11.54
N LEU A 107 1.30 -2.82 -11.18
CA LEU A 107 2.56 -3.38 -11.70
C LEU A 107 2.76 -4.83 -11.27
N VAL A 108 2.40 -5.17 -10.03
CA VAL A 108 2.47 -6.55 -9.52
C VAL A 108 1.50 -7.46 -10.29
N VAL A 109 0.24 -7.05 -10.43
CA VAL A 109 -0.77 -7.80 -11.20
C VAL A 109 -0.36 -7.92 -12.66
N LEU A 110 0.17 -6.85 -13.26
CA LEU A 110 0.63 -6.85 -14.64
C LEU A 110 1.80 -7.82 -14.85
N THR A 111 2.72 -7.92 -13.89
CA THR A 111 3.85 -8.87 -13.97
C THR A 111 3.35 -10.31 -14.05
N ILE A 112 2.35 -10.66 -13.25
CA ILE A 112 1.72 -11.99 -13.25
C ILE A 112 0.86 -12.19 -14.51
N ALA A 113 0.13 -11.15 -14.94
CA ALA A 113 -0.77 -11.24 -16.10
C ALA A 113 -0.02 -11.32 -17.43
N ILE A 114 1.19 -10.75 -17.53
CA ILE A 114 2.05 -10.81 -18.73
C ILE A 114 2.75 -12.16 -18.85
N GLU A 115 2.99 -12.85 -17.74
CA GLU A 115 3.65 -14.17 -17.69
C GLU A 115 3.16 -15.15 -18.77
N PRO A 116 1.84 -15.46 -18.91
CA PRO A 116 1.37 -16.42 -19.91
C PRO A 116 1.49 -15.94 -21.37
N PHE A 117 1.77 -14.66 -21.62
CA PHE A 117 1.86 -14.10 -22.98
C PHE A 117 3.30 -13.95 -23.48
N VAL A 118 4.30 -14.21 -22.64
CA VAL A 118 5.71 -14.06 -22.99
C VAL A 118 6.37 -15.43 -23.00
N ALA A 119 7.03 -15.79 -24.10
CA ALA A 119 7.76 -17.06 -24.24
C ALA A 119 9.07 -17.13 -23.44
N ALA A 120 9.26 -16.23 -22.47
CA ALA A 120 10.41 -16.19 -21.61
C ALA A 120 10.16 -17.05 -20.36
N ASP A 121 11.25 -17.54 -19.76
CA ASP A 121 11.17 -18.25 -18.49
C ASP A 121 10.45 -17.39 -17.45
N SER A 122 9.35 -17.91 -16.88
CA SER A 122 8.50 -17.23 -15.91
C SER A 122 9.29 -16.60 -14.77
N PHE A 123 10.34 -17.30 -14.33
CA PHE A 123 11.21 -16.86 -13.25
C PHE A 123 12.12 -15.69 -13.65
N GLU A 124 12.53 -15.61 -14.90
CA GLU A 124 13.35 -14.51 -15.40
C GLU A 124 12.55 -13.21 -15.46
N LEU A 125 11.28 -13.27 -15.89
CA LEU A 125 10.37 -12.12 -15.85
C LEU A 125 10.15 -11.63 -14.42
N MET A 126 9.90 -12.55 -13.49
CA MET A 126 9.78 -12.23 -12.06
C MET A 126 11.07 -11.64 -11.50
N ARG A 127 12.24 -12.18 -11.87
CA ARG A 127 13.55 -11.70 -11.42
C ARG A 127 13.81 -10.27 -11.91
N ILE A 128 13.59 -10.02 -13.20
CA ILE A 128 13.82 -8.69 -13.79
C ILE A 128 12.84 -7.69 -13.17
N SER A 129 11.60 -8.10 -12.88
CA SER A 129 10.62 -7.20 -12.30
C SER A 129 11.00 -6.61 -10.94
N LYS A 130 11.84 -7.31 -10.17
CA LYS A 130 12.36 -6.78 -8.90
C LYS A 130 13.17 -5.49 -9.09
N TYR A 131 13.82 -5.28 -10.23
CA TYR A 131 14.63 -4.07 -10.47
C TYR A 131 13.80 -2.80 -10.55
N TRP A 132 12.58 -2.85 -11.09
CA TRP A 132 11.68 -1.70 -11.12
C TRP A 132 10.67 -1.70 -9.97
N LEU A 133 10.27 -2.87 -9.46
CA LEU A 133 9.36 -2.97 -8.31
C LEU A 133 10.02 -2.49 -7.03
N ALA A 134 11.30 -2.81 -6.78
CA ALA A 134 11.94 -2.43 -5.53
C ALA A 134 12.03 -0.90 -5.30
N PRO A 135 12.42 -0.07 -6.28
CA PRO A 135 12.37 1.39 -6.13
C PRO A 135 10.95 1.94 -5.90
N VAL A 136 9.93 1.37 -6.56
CA VAL A 136 8.54 1.80 -6.35
C VAL A 136 8.06 1.37 -4.96
N GLN A 137 8.45 0.18 -4.51
CA GLN A 137 8.14 -0.33 -3.17
C GLN A 137 8.76 0.53 -2.07
N THR A 138 10.00 1.03 -2.24
CA THR A 138 10.63 1.92 -1.26
C THR A 138 9.94 3.28 -1.20
N LEU A 139 9.47 3.81 -2.33
CA LEU A 139 8.64 5.02 -2.36
C LEU A 139 7.32 4.79 -1.61
N VAL A 140 6.61 3.69 -1.91
CA VAL A 140 5.37 3.32 -1.22
C VAL A 140 5.60 3.16 0.28
N ALA A 141 6.64 2.42 0.69
CA ALA A 141 6.97 2.18 2.09
C ALA A 141 7.31 3.47 2.83
N SER A 142 8.02 4.40 2.18
CA SER A 142 8.38 5.69 2.77
C SER A 142 7.15 6.55 3.02
N VAL A 143 6.25 6.67 2.04
CA VAL A 143 5.05 7.51 2.16
C VAL A 143 4.07 6.89 3.17
N ILE A 144 3.92 5.56 3.17
CA ILE A 144 3.13 4.83 4.16
C ILE A 144 3.73 5.01 5.57
N GLY A 145 5.05 4.86 5.72
CA GLY A 145 5.75 5.06 6.98
C GLY A 145 5.51 6.46 7.55
N VAL A 146 5.64 7.51 6.74
CA VAL A 146 5.35 8.89 7.18
C VAL A 146 3.90 9.02 7.65
N LEU A 147 2.93 8.41 6.97
CA LEU A 147 1.51 8.45 7.35
C LEU A 147 1.24 7.77 8.70
N PHE A 148 2.01 6.73 9.03
CA PHE A 148 1.84 5.98 10.25
C PHE A 148 2.63 6.54 11.45
N PHE A 149 3.80 7.16 11.20
CA PHE A 149 4.71 7.64 12.25
C PHE A 149 4.72 9.17 12.46
N LYS A 150 4.22 9.98 11.52
CA LYS A 150 4.06 11.44 11.71
C LYS A 150 2.60 11.84 11.61
N ALA A 151 1.97 11.95 12.77
CA ALA A 151 0.61 12.45 12.90
C ALA A 151 0.67 13.74 13.74
N ALA A 152 0.31 14.89 13.16
CA ALA A 152 0.36 16.18 13.86
C ALA A 152 -0.92 16.36 14.71
N PRO A 153 -0.82 16.63 16.02
CA PRO A 153 -1.98 16.97 16.85
C PRO A 153 -2.64 18.26 16.36
N LEU A 154 -3.98 18.31 16.34
CA LEU A 154 -4.77 19.49 15.98
C LEU A 154 -4.52 20.74 16.87
N GLU A 155 -3.80 20.61 17.99
CA GLU A 155 -3.54 21.72 18.92
C GLU A 155 -2.56 22.77 18.39
N SER A 156 -1.72 22.46 17.40
CA SER A 156 -0.67 23.40 16.95
C SER A 156 -1.15 24.47 15.95
N SER A 157 -2.46 24.62 15.72
CA SER A 157 -3.04 25.66 14.84
C SER A 157 -3.88 26.70 15.59
N LEU A 158 -3.85 26.71 16.93
CA LEU A 158 -4.58 27.65 17.78
C LEU A 158 -3.69 28.53 18.69
N THR A 159 -2.38 28.56 18.46
CA THR A 159 -1.42 29.49 19.11
C THR A 159 -0.65 30.25 18.05
#